data_AF-A0A2P8HEX7-F1
#
_entry.id   AF-A0A2P8HEX7-F1
#
_cell.length_a   1.000
_cell.length_b   1.000
_cell.length_c   1.000
_cell.angle_alpha   90.00
_cell.angle_beta   90.00
_cell.angle_gamma   90.00
#
_symmetry.space_group_name_H-M   'P 1'
#
loop_
_entity.id
_entity.type
_entity.pdbx_description
1 polymer ?
#
loop_
_entity_poly.entity_id
_entity_poly.type
_entity_poly.pdbx_seq_one_letter_code
_entity_poly.pdbx_strand_id
1 'polypeptide(L)'
;MDYDGAQCIIQASWNWTFSRKDMEVYGDKGYLLAADKNTLILRNAERAPATVRHITATDIPVYEDPFTYLADVVQHKIKVPADGLYAPENNVIVVRILEAAKESVRTGKTVKF
;
A
#
# COMPACT_ATOMS: atom_id res chain seq x y z
N MET A 1 2.38 7.04 -11.48
CA MET A 1 2.19 5.75 -12.16
C MET A 1 0.79 5.76 -12.72
N ASP A 2 0.66 5.50 -14.02
CA ASP A 2 -0.61 5.60 -14.73
C ASP A 2 -1.06 4.20 -15.16
N TYR A 3 -2.26 3.82 -14.72
CA TYR A 3 -2.95 2.60 -15.09
C TYR A 3 -4.17 2.97 -15.95
N ASP A 4 -4.71 2.02 -16.70
CA ASP A 4 -5.80 2.27 -17.67
C ASP A 4 -7.03 2.97 -17.05
N GLY A 5 -7.31 2.73 -15.77
CA GLY A 5 -8.43 3.35 -15.04
C GLY A 5 -8.06 4.00 -13.71
N ALA A 6 -6.77 4.18 -13.41
CA ALA A 6 -6.33 4.71 -12.11
C ALA A 6 -4.97 5.40 -12.19
N GLN A 7 -4.73 6.34 -11.28
CA GLN A 7 -3.42 6.94 -11.08
C GLN A 7 -2.93 6.66 -9.65
N CYS A 8 -1.66 6.28 -9.53
CA CYS A 8 -0.99 6.10 -8.25
C CYS A 8 0.19 7.05 -8.15
N ILE A 9 0.26 7.77 -7.03
CA ILE A 9 1.33 8.71 -6.69
C ILE A 9 1.97 8.22 -5.39
N ILE A 10 3.31 8.09 -5.40
CA ILE A 10 4.09 7.76 -4.21
C ILE A 10 4.97 8.95 -3.89
N GLN A 11 4.83 9.50 -2.68
CA GLN A 11 5.60 10.65 -2.21
C GLN A 11 6.63 10.23 -1.15
N ALA A 12 7.60 9.42 -1.57
CA ALA A 12 8.68 8.98 -0.69
C ALA A 12 9.63 10.16 -0.38
N SER A 13 9.85 10.45 0.91
CA SER A 13 10.80 11.47 1.36
C SER A 13 11.39 11.08 2.71
N TRP A 14 12.69 11.35 2.85
CA TRP A 14 13.43 11.24 4.11
C TRP A 14 13.48 12.55 4.89
N ASN A 15 12.95 13.64 4.31
CA ASN A 15 13.04 14.99 4.85
C ASN A 15 11.70 15.50 5.41
N TRP A 16 10.80 14.60 5.78
CA TRP A 16 9.61 14.98 6.52
C TRP A 16 10.00 15.38 7.95
N THR A 17 9.31 16.37 8.52
CA THR A 17 9.53 16.82 9.91
C THR A 17 9.03 15.83 10.96
N PHE A 18 8.32 14.78 10.54
CA PHE A 18 7.82 13.68 11.37
C PHE A 18 7.61 12.42 10.54
N SER A 19 7.42 11.27 11.20
CA SER A 19 7.10 10.01 10.54
C SER A 19 5.74 10.10 9.85
N ARG A 20 5.74 10.06 8.52
CA ARG A 20 4.53 10.10 7.70
C ARG A 20 4.35 8.77 6.96
N LYS A 21 3.24 8.08 7.25
CA LYS A 21 2.78 6.87 6.55
C LYS A 21 1.27 6.91 6.46
N ASP A 22 0.79 7.72 5.53
CA ASP A 22 -0.61 7.86 5.17
C ASP A 22 -0.86 7.29 3.77
N MET A 23 -2.12 6.95 3.51
CA MET A 23 -2.58 6.52 2.19
C MET A 23 -3.96 7.11 1.92
N GLU A 24 -4.15 7.59 0.71
CA GLU A 24 -5.42 8.11 0.22
C GLU A 24 -5.86 7.30 -1.00
N VAL A 25 -7.14 6.93 -1.02
CA VAL A 25 -7.78 6.25 -2.15
C VAL A 25 -9.02 7.04 -2.52
N TYR A 26 -9.04 7.53 -3.75
CA TYR A 26 -10.14 8.30 -4.31
C TYR A 26 -10.88 7.46 -5.35
N GLY A 27 -12.20 7.38 -5.20
CA GLY A 27 -13.11 6.75 -6.15
C GLY A 27 -14.18 7.71 -6.63
N ASP A 28 -15.04 7.22 -7.53
CA ASP A 28 -16.18 7.95 -8.09
C ASP A 28 -17.26 8.27 -7.05
N LYS A 29 -17.34 7.49 -5.96
CA LYS A 29 -18.38 7.58 -4.92
C LYS A 29 -17.86 8.09 -3.58
N GLY A 30 -16.59 8.48 -3.48
CA GLY A 30 -16.01 8.94 -2.23
C GLY A 30 -14.52 8.69 -2.13
N TYR A 31 -13.97 8.91 -0.93
CA TYR A 31 -12.57 8.63 -0.64
C TYR A 31 -12.39 7.94 0.72
N LEU A 32 -11.26 7.26 0.82
CA LEU A 32 -10.71 6.71 2.06
C LEU A 32 -9.35 7.37 2.33
N LEU A 33 -9.15 7.84 3.55
CA LEU A 33 -7.87 8.30 4.08
C LEU A 33 -7.47 7.39 5.23
N ALA A 34 -6.43 6.60 5.05
CA ALA A 34 -5.71 5.96 6.14
C ALA A 34 -4.67 6.96 6.66
N ALA A 35 -5.04 7.72 7.71
CA ALA A 35 -4.18 8.77 8.25
C ALA A 35 -2.95 8.21 8.99
N ASP A 36 -3.09 7.00 9.54
CA ASP A 36 -2.05 6.25 10.24
C ASP A 36 -2.41 4.74 10.28
N LYS A 37 -1.66 3.94 11.04
CA LYS A 37 -1.89 2.48 11.18
C LYS A 37 -3.30 2.12 11.68
N ASN A 38 -3.91 2.98 12.50
CA ASN A 38 -5.10 2.69 13.28
C ASN A 38 -6.30 3.58 12.92
N THR A 39 -6.16 4.55 12.02
CA THR A 39 -7.22 5.52 11.72
C THR A 39 -7.59 5.52 10.24
N LEU A 40 -8.84 5.14 9.94
CA LEU A 40 -9.43 5.19 8.61
C LEU A 40 -10.58 6.22 8.59
N ILE A 41 -10.52 7.17 7.67
CA ILE A 41 -11.51 8.22 7.46
C ILE A 41 -12.20 7.97 6.12
N LEU A 42 -13.52 7.79 6.14
CA LEU A 42 -14.36 7.58 4.97
C LEU A 42 -15.25 8.80 4.73
N ARG A 43 -15.29 9.29 3.48
CA ARG A 43 -16.30 10.26 3.05
C ARG A 43 -16.89 9.85 1.71
N ASN A 44 -18.19 9.57 1.70
CA ASN A 44 -18.92 9.07 0.52
C ASN A 44 -20.28 9.77 0.29
N ALA A 45 -20.56 10.85 1.02
CA ALA A 45 -21.73 11.67 0.80
C ALA A 45 -21.40 13.14 1.08
N GLU A 46 -21.86 14.04 0.21
CA GLU A 46 -21.54 15.48 0.29
C GLU A 46 -22.09 16.11 1.58
N ARG A 47 -23.34 15.75 1.93
CA ARG A 47 -24.10 16.32 3.06
C ARG A 47 -23.92 15.56 4.37
N ALA A 48 -23.16 14.46 4.38
CA ALA A 48 -22.88 13.71 5.59
C ALA A 48 -21.45 14.03 6.09
N PRO A 49 -21.22 14.04 7.41
CA PRO A 49 -19.86 14.12 7.93
C PRO A 49 -19.05 12.89 7.51
N ALA A 50 -17.73 13.04 7.46
CA ALA A 50 -16.84 11.90 7.31
C ALA A 50 -17.00 10.94 8.50
N THR A 51 -16.92 9.64 8.23
CA THR A 51 -16.93 8.60 9.27
C THR A 51 -15.51 8.21 9.62
N VAL A 52 -15.19 8.19 10.90
CA VAL A 52 -13.90 7.73 11.42
C VAL A 52 -14.06 6.31 11.95
N ARG A 53 -13.20 5.39 11.50
CA ARG A 53 -13.09 4.03 12.02
C ARG A 53 -11.70 3.84 12.59
N HIS A 54 -11.66 3.34 13.82
CA HIS A 54 -10.41 2.89 14.44
C HIS A 54 -10.18 1.41 14.12
N ILE A 55 -9.00 1.11 13.60
CA ILE A 55 -8.57 -0.22 13.19
C ILE A 55 -7.73 -0.83 14.31
N THR A 56 -8.08 -2.04 14.67
CA THR A 56 -7.39 -2.84 15.69
C THR A 56 -6.70 -4.04 15.03
N ALA A 57 -5.86 -4.76 15.78
CA ALA A 57 -5.21 -5.96 15.27
C ALA A 57 -6.21 -7.02 14.75
N THR A 58 -7.41 -7.09 15.33
CA THR A 58 -8.45 -8.03 14.89
C THR A 58 -9.10 -7.64 13.55
N ASP A 59 -8.93 -6.41 13.09
CA ASP A 59 -9.43 -5.94 11.79
C ASP A 59 -8.45 -6.24 10.63
N ILE A 60 -7.22 -6.67 10.92
CA ILE A 60 -6.16 -6.86 9.93
C ILE A 60 -5.95 -8.37 9.67
N PRO A 61 -6.43 -8.92 8.55
CA PRO A 61 -6.34 -10.36 8.27
C PRO A 61 -4.97 -10.74 7.65
N VAL A 62 -3.87 -10.26 8.25
CA VAL A 62 -2.51 -10.53 7.77
C VAL A 62 -1.58 -10.85 8.93
N TYR A 63 -0.45 -11.50 8.63
CA TYR A 63 0.58 -11.76 9.64
C TYR A 63 1.30 -10.45 10.00
N GLU A 64 1.17 -10.00 11.25
CA GLU A 64 1.94 -8.84 11.73
C GLU A 64 3.40 -9.22 12.08
N ASP A 65 3.63 -10.46 12.51
CA ASP A 65 4.98 -10.97 12.80
C ASP A 65 5.53 -11.77 11.61
N PRO A 66 6.61 -11.29 10.94
CA PRO A 66 7.21 -11.98 9.82
C PRO A 66 7.82 -13.34 10.19
N PHE A 67 8.22 -13.56 11.45
CA PHE A 67 8.79 -14.84 11.86
C PHE A 67 7.73 -15.92 12.02
N THR A 68 6.58 -15.57 12.61
CA THR A 68 5.41 -16.46 12.64
C THR A 68 4.94 -16.82 11.23
N TYR A 69 4.87 -15.84 10.32
CA TYR A 69 4.57 -16.11 8.91
C TYR A 69 5.55 -17.12 8.30
N LEU A 70 6.86 -16.85 8.42
CA LEU A 70 7.90 -17.72 7.87
C LEU A 70 7.81 -19.14 8.44
N ALA A 71 7.62 -19.28 9.75
CA ALA A 71 7.48 -20.56 10.42
C ALA A 71 6.30 -21.37 9.86
N ASP A 72 5.15 -20.73 9.64
CA ASP A 72 3.97 -21.40 9.09
C ASP A 72 4.14 -21.80 7.61
N VAL A 73 4.88 -21.00 6.81
CA VAL A 73 5.22 -21.36 5.42
C VAL A 73 6.10 -22.61 5.40
N VAL A 74 7.21 -22.61 6.15
CA VAL A 74 8.17 -23.72 6.12
C VAL A 74 7.61 -25.00 6.76
N GLN A 75 6.62 -24.87 7.65
CA GLN A 75 5.86 -25.99 8.22
C GLN A 75 4.66 -26.40 7.36
N HIS A 76 4.47 -25.81 6.17
CA HIS A 76 3.38 -26.10 5.24
C HIS A 76 1.97 -25.89 5.80
N LYS A 77 1.81 -25.06 6.85
CA LYS A 77 0.49 -24.69 7.38
C LYS A 77 -0.23 -23.68 6.50
N ILE A 78 0.54 -22.89 5.75
CA ILE A 78 0.01 -21.93 4.77
C ILE A 78 0.66 -22.15 3.42
N LYS A 79 -0.14 -21.96 2.37
CA LYS A 79 0.34 -21.90 0.99
C LYS A 79 0.43 -20.43 0.58
N VAL A 80 1.63 -19.98 0.22
CA VAL A 80 1.84 -18.60 -0.21
C VAL A 80 1.21 -18.41 -1.59
N PRO A 81 0.23 -17.51 -1.74
CA PRO A 81 -0.31 -17.16 -3.06
C PRO A 81 0.74 -16.33 -3.82
N ALA A 82 0.83 -16.50 -5.14
CA ALA A 82 1.85 -15.83 -5.96
C ALA A 82 1.70 -14.30 -5.96
N ASP A 83 0.49 -13.80 -5.76
CA ASP A 83 0.12 -12.39 -5.61
C ASP A 83 -0.01 -11.97 -4.14
N GLY A 84 0.44 -12.81 -3.20
CA GLY A 84 0.40 -12.53 -1.78
C GLY A 84 1.29 -11.36 -1.37
N LEU A 85 0.90 -10.66 -0.29
CA LEU A 85 1.66 -9.55 0.26
C LEU A 85 3.12 -9.90 0.59
N TYR A 86 3.36 -11.17 0.96
CA TYR A 86 4.66 -11.70 1.35
C TYR A 86 5.32 -12.56 0.26
N ALA A 87 4.73 -12.64 -0.94
CA ALA A 87 5.23 -13.47 -2.02
C ALA A 87 6.56 -12.91 -2.58
N PRO A 88 7.56 -13.75 -2.87
CA PRO A 88 8.77 -13.31 -3.57
C PRO A 88 8.48 -12.63 -4.92
N GLU A 89 7.48 -13.11 -5.65
CA GLU A 89 7.06 -12.54 -6.94
C GLU A 89 6.56 -11.10 -6.79
N ASN A 90 5.80 -10.82 -5.72
CA ASN A 90 5.39 -9.46 -5.37
C ASN A 90 6.61 -8.56 -5.09
N ASN A 91 7.62 -9.08 -4.40
CA ASN A 91 8.87 -8.33 -4.16
C ASN A 91 9.61 -8.00 -5.46
N VAL A 92 9.67 -8.93 -6.41
CA VAL A 92 10.29 -8.67 -7.73
C VAL A 92 9.58 -7.54 -8.48
N ILE A 93 8.23 -7.47 -8.40
CA ILE A 93 7.45 -6.37 -8.97
C ILE A 93 7.83 -5.03 -8.31
N VAL A 94 7.94 -4.99 -6.98
CA VAL A 94 8.36 -3.79 -6.25
C VAL A 94 9.75 -3.32 -6.70
N VAL A 95 10.73 -4.23 -6.81
CA VAL A 95 12.08 -3.88 -7.27
C VAL A 95 12.06 -3.31 -8.69
N ARG A 96 11.21 -3.83 -9.59
CA ARG A 96 11.04 -3.28 -10.94
C ARG A 96 10.47 -1.86 -10.93
N ILE A 97 9.50 -1.57 -10.06
CA ILE A 97 8.97 -0.20 -9.87
C ILE A 97 10.09 0.75 -9.45
N LEU A 98 10.90 0.34 -8.47
CA LEU A 98 12.00 1.17 -7.95
C LEU A 98 13.08 1.41 -9.00
N GLU A 99 13.41 0.39 -9.81
CA GLU A 99 14.37 0.55 -10.90
C GLU A 99 13.84 1.48 -12.00
N ALA A 100 12.57 1.34 -12.38
CA ALA A 100 11.92 2.25 -13.33
C ALA A 100 11.88 3.70 -12.83
N ALA A 101 11.67 3.90 -11.52
CA ALA A 101 11.70 5.23 -10.91
C ALA A 101 13.10 5.85 -10.96
N LYS A 102 14.16 5.07 -10.66
CA LYS A 102 15.56 5.53 -10.78
C LYS A 102 15.89 5.94 -12.22
N GLU A 103 15.51 5.11 -13.19
CA GLU A 103 15.74 5.39 -14.60
C GLU A 103 14.95 6.60 -15.09
N SER A 104 13.72 6.77 -14.61
CA SER A 104 12.89 7.94 -14.91
C SER A 104 13.53 9.25 -14.43
N VAL A 105 14.06 9.27 -13.21
CA VAL A 105 14.80 10.43 -12.67
C VAL A 105 16.09 10.68 -13.48
N ARG A 106 16.82 9.63 -13.84
CA ARG A 106 18.08 9.75 -14.61
C ARG A 106 17.85 10.35 -16.00
N THR A 107 16.75 9.99 -16.65
CA THR A 107 16.45 10.36 -18.05
C THR A 107 15.50 11.54 -18.19
N GLY A 108 14.78 11.90 -17.13
CA GLY A 108 13.71 12.88 -17.16
C GLY A 108 12.47 12.42 -17.95
N LYS A 109 12.29 11.11 -18.19
CA LYS A 109 11.20 10.55 -19.00
C LYS A 109 10.42 9.50 -18.24
N THR A 110 9.16 9.28 -18.64
CA THR A 110 8.35 8.17 -18.14
C THR A 110 8.93 6.84 -18.63
N VAL A 111 9.12 5.89 -17.71
CA VAL A 111 9.58 4.52 -17.99
C VAL A 111 8.41 3.55 -17.82
N LYS A 112 8.23 2.64 -18.77
CA LYS A 112 7.21 1.57 -18.74
C LYS A 112 7.88 0.21 -18.57
N PHE A 113 7.27 -0.70 -17.82
CA PHE A 113 7.73 -2.08 -17.66
C PHE A 113 6.54 -3.02 -17.43
#